data_AF-A0A857V6F3-F1
#
_entry.id   AF-A0A857V6F3-F1
#
_cell.length_a   1.000
_cell.length_b   1.000
_cell.length_c   1.000
_cell.angle_alpha   90.00
_cell.angle_beta   90.00
_cell.angle_gamma   90.00
#
_symmetry.space_group_name_H-M   'P 1'
#
loop_
_entity.id
_entity.type
_entity.pdbx_description
1 polymer ?
#
loop_
_entity_poly.entity_id
_entity_poly.type
_entity_poly.pdbx_seq_one_letter_code
_entity_poly.pdbx_strand_id
1 'polypeptide(L)'
;MAVTADGRTDMEKLIELLGEPEQEHLDFKEGVDLSKSEDRVKFVKDVVAMSNCPPGGYLLIGVSDSGDPVAPIETFDRERFDGARLNDLIRNYTEGQIQIISQLHEIEGKEVVLIYTHHEGSGLPVPMSKLGQYKNDNGKDGICFRPGEVWLREGAQNVLLRWSHWDMLLRGRDQRIREEARADINSLIAELAKSFRGGPGKISIPLTVDMADEAFVEAMIANLETGSDLRIKQFLTSVVATDSNTDTFCQSLDKLTIIIVQALALGLPDITKRAVDTLITIYRQLDHDAAAQKLEVIVRAYVIGAAAVRYRAWGVVRDLVLHPSSAHPSLDYVYSSWIREGQVEATRSKLFPSDSRGSLMIPSARLLAIEHAAMRPYLPSVETSTDDSYDSPDRLLDSLCQFDILYCLVVAAEGGHHGGAYPASSAFRQERANPALSLVVSNAEVRRELLPESGDARVAQAMHEVLELAKEQSMKLQFQLPNNWWRRPSQNVVEFIKKHQGDRR
;
A
#
# COMPACT_ATOMS: atom_id res chain seq x y z
N MET A 1 5.72 -11.93 -2.54
CA MET A 1 5.44 -10.64 -3.21
C MET A 1 6.75 -9.98 -3.45
N ALA A 2 6.84 -9.19 -4.51
CA ALA A 2 7.90 -8.21 -4.64
C ALA A 2 7.77 -7.11 -3.57
N VAL A 3 8.89 -6.48 -3.22
CA VAL A 3 8.92 -5.21 -2.49
C VAL A 3 7.89 -4.25 -3.07
N THR A 4 7.05 -3.65 -2.20
CA THR A 4 6.08 -2.65 -2.65
C THR A 4 6.80 -1.32 -2.82
N ALA A 5 6.90 -0.82 -4.04
CA ALA A 5 7.51 0.47 -4.38
C ALA A 5 6.52 1.63 -4.12
N ASP A 6 6.27 1.96 -2.84
CA ASP A 6 5.26 2.96 -2.44
C ASP A 6 5.83 4.38 -2.21
N GLY A 7 7.09 4.59 -2.59
CA GLY A 7 7.79 5.87 -2.56
C GLY A 7 8.18 6.40 -1.18
N ARG A 8 7.85 5.67 -0.10
CA ARG A 8 8.28 6.05 1.26
C ARG A 8 9.78 5.90 1.41
N THR A 9 10.39 6.81 2.15
CA THR A 9 11.81 6.73 2.55
C THR A 9 12.00 6.85 4.05
N ASP A 10 10.94 6.77 4.85
CA ASP A 10 11.01 6.85 6.32
C ASP A 10 11.62 5.60 6.96
N MET A 11 11.93 5.71 8.26
CA MET A 11 12.53 4.62 9.05
C MET A 11 11.69 3.33 9.06
N GLU A 12 10.35 3.43 9.07
CA GLU A 12 9.50 2.24 9.03
C GLU A 12 9.61 1.55 7.67
N LYS A 13 9.81 2.31 6.59
CA LYS A 13 10.08 1.74 5.27
C LYS A 13 11.46 1.11 5.18
N LEU A 14 12.49 1.74 5.75
CA LEU A 14 13.82 1.12 5.83
C LEU A 14 13.74 -0.26 6.49
N ILE A 15 13.02 -0.39 7.59
CA ILE A 15 12.94 -1.64 8.35
C ILE A 15 12.12 -2.72 7.64
N GLU A 16 11.07 -2.30 6.92
CA GLU A 16 10.38 -3.16 5.96
C GLU A 16 11.37 -3.70 4.92
N LEU A 17 12.17 -2.84 4.28
CA LEU A 17 13.07 -3.19 3.19
C LEU A 17 14.27 -4.03 3.63
N LEU A 18 14.83 -3.79 4.82
CA LEU A 18 15.87 -4.67 5.38
C LEU A 18 15.38 -6.13 5.49
N GLY A 19 14.06 -6.36 5.32
CA GLY A 19 13.33 -7.64 5.43
C GLY A 19 13.17 -8.48 4.26
N GLU A 20 13.66 -7.93 3.19
CA GLU A 20 13.47 -8.48 1.90
C GLU A 20 14.88 -8.85 1.45
N PRO A 21 15.07 -10.07 0.94
CA PRO A 21 16.30 -10.36 0.23
C PRO A 21 16.42 -9.43 -0.98
N GLU A 22 17.64 -9.23 -1.48
CA GLU A 22 17.84 -8.53 -2.74
C GLU A 22 16.99 -9.17 -3.85
N GLN A 23 16.35 -8.31 -4.65
CA GLN A 23 15.48 -8.72 -5.73
C GLN A 23 15.39 -7.62 -6.79
N GLU A 24 14.44 -7.76 -7.71
CA GLU A 24 14.28 -6.85 -8.85
C GLU A 24 14.06 -5.39 -8.44
N HIS A 25 13.31 -5.14 -7.36
CA HIS A 25 12.97 -3.79 -6.88
C HIS A 25 13.67 -3.39 -5.58
N LEU A 26 14.70 -4.15 -5.15
CA LEU A 26 15.49 -3.87 -3.96
C LEU A 26 16.94 -4.30 -4.15
N ASP A 27 17.86 -3.38 -3.90
CA ASP A 27 19.30 -3.55 -4.08
C ASP A 27 20.04 -3.12 -2.80
N PHE A 28 20.97 -3.93 -2.34
CA PHE A 28 21.84 -3.65 -1.21
C PHE A 28 23.25 -3.29 -1.69
N LYS A 29 23.90 -2.39 -0.95
CA LYS A 29 25.28 -1.97 -1.16
C LYS A 29 25.94 -1.76 0.18
N GLU A 30 27.02 -2.50 0.46
CA GLU A 30 27.76 -2.32 1.73
C GLU A 30 28.36 -0.92 1.87
N GLY A 31 28.78 -0.31 0.76
CA GLY A 31 29.29 1.06 0.73
C GLY A 31 29.38 1.61 -0.68
N VAL A 32 29.20 2.93 -0.80
CA VAL A 32 29.34 3.69 -2.05
C VAL A 32 30.08 4.98 -1.74
N ASP A 33 31.27 5.17 -2.31
CA ASP A 33 32.03 6.42 -2.17
C ASP A 33 31.85 7.29 -3.42
N LEU A 34 30.88 8.21 -3.37
CA LEU A 34 30.61 9.14 -4.46
C LEU A 34 31.75 10.14 -4.75
N SER A 35 32.85 10.12 -3.99
CA SER A 35 34.09 10.82 -4.38
C SER A 35 34.87 10.10 -5.48
N LYS A 36 34.73 8.77 -5.57
CA LYS A 36 35.42 7.94 -6.55
C LYS A 36 34.64 7.88 -7.85
N SER A 37 35.36 8.06 -8.96
CA SER A 37 34.75 8.00 -10.30
C SER A 37 34.11 6.65 -10.60
N GLU A 38 34.68 5.56 -10.09
CA GLU A 38 34.18 4.18 -10.25
C GLU A 38 32.81 4.01 -9.60
N ASP A 39 32.70 4.33 -8.32
CA ASP A 39 31.47 4.18 -7.55
C ASP A 39 30.36 5.10 -8.08
N ARG A 40 30.70 6.31 -8.52
CA ARG A 40 29.75 7.21 -9.17
C ARG A 40 29.10 6.59 -10.41
N VAL A 41 29.89 6.00 -11.31
CA VAL A 41 29.32 5.40 -12.54
C VAL A 41 28.60 4.09 -12.23
N LYS A 42 29.03 3.31 -11.24
CA LYS A 42 28.28 2.12 -10.81
C LYS A 42 26.93 2.50 -10.21
N PHE A 43 26.90 3.47 -9.29
CA PHE A 43 25.68 4.01 -8.71
C PHE A 43 24.69 4.50 -9.77
N VAL A 44 25.16 5.29 -10.74
CA VAL A 44 24.31 5.75 -11.86
C VAL A 44 23.73 4.58 -12.65
N LYS A 45 24.53 3.53 -12.91
CA LYS A 45 24.04 2.32 -13.58
C LYS A 45 22.95 1.61 -12.78
N ASP A 46 23.15 1.47 -11.47
CA ASP A 46 22.18 0.81 -10.58
C ASP A 46 20.86 1.58 -10.55
N VAL A 47 20.91 2.91 -10.39
CA VAL A 47 19.72 3.77 -10.40
C VAL A 47 19.01 3.75 -11.76
N VAL A 48 19.74 3.85 -12.87
CA VAL A 48 19.13 3.78 -14.22
C VAL A 48 18.47 2.42 -14.45
N ALA A 49 19.13 1.33 -14.08
CA ALA A 49 18.58 -0.01 -14.19
C ALA A 49 17.29 -0.16 -13.36
N MET A 50 17.30 0.34 -12.12
CA MET A 50 16.15 0.35 -11.23
C MET A 50 15.00 1.19 -11.81
N SER A 51 15.28 2.39 -12.29
CA SER A 51 14.26 3.29 -12.86
C SER A 51 13.61 2.73 -14.12
N ASN A 52 14.36 2.02 -14.96
CA ASN A 52 13.83 1.46 -16.19
C ASN A 52 12.91 0.24 -15.98
N CYS A 53 12.93 -0.40 -14.80
CA CYS A 53 12.03 -1.50 -14.49
C CYS A 53 10.82 -1.00 -13.69
N PRO A 54 9.59 -1.01 -14.27
CA PRO A 54 8.39 -0.65 -13.52
C PRO A 54 8.18 -1.59 -12.32
N PRO A 55 7.79 -1.09 -11.14
CA PRO A 55 7.42 0.29 -10.80
C PRO A 55 8.58 1.20 -10.34
N GLY A 56 9.82 0.75 -10.43
CA GLY A 56 11.01 1.37 -9.84
C GLY A 56 11.53 0.51 -8.70
N GLY A 57 12.11 1.11 -7.66
CA GLY A 57 12.51 0.35 -6.49
C GLY A 57 13.44 1.10 -5.55
N TYR A 58 14.09 0.35 -4.66
CA TYR A 58 14.89 0.90 -3.57
C TYR A 58 16.35 0.44 -3.63
N LEU A 59 17.24 1.34 -3.27
CA LEU A 59 18.65 1.05 -3.01
C LEU A 59 18.93 1.36 -1.54
N LEU A 60 19.51 0.40 -0.81
CA LEU A 60 20.02 0.61 0.55
C LEU A 60 21.55 0.59 0.52
N ILE A 61 22.17 1.71 0.91
CA ILE A 61 23.62 1.85 1.00
C ILE A 61 24.03 1.82 2.47
N GLY A 62 25.07 1.05 2.81
CA GLY A 62 25.45 0.73 4.18
C GLY A 62 24.91 -0.61 4.68
N VAL A 63 24.44 -1.47 3.77
CA VAL A 63 23.78 -2.76 4.08
C VAL A 63 24.47 -3.90 3.33
N SER A 64 24.72 -5.01 4.02
CA SER A 64 25.27 -6.23 3.40
C SER A 64 24.27 -6.95 2.50
N ASP A 65 24.75 -7.88 1.69
CA ASP A 65 23.91 -8.76 0.87
C ASP A 65 22.93 -9.61 1.72
N SER A 66 23.20 -9.75 3.03
CA SER A 66 22.31 -10.42 4.00
C SER A 66 21.23 -9.51 4.60
N GLY A 67 21.21 -8.21 4.27
CA GLY A 67 20.27 -7.26 4.83
C GLY A 67 20.69 -6.67 6.18
N ASP A 68 21.95 -6.84 6.59
CA ASP A 68 22.47 -6.33 7.86
C ASP A 68 23.10 -4.93 7.68
N PRO A 69 22.75 -3.92 8.50
CA PRO A 69 23.43 -2.64 8.49
C PRO A 69 24.91 -2.77 8.92
N VAL A 70 25.84 -2.34 8.07
CA VAL A 70 27.30 -2.52 8.28
C VAL A 70 28.05 -1.20 8.49
N ALA A 71 27.61 -0.10 7.87
CA ALA A 71 28.33 1.17 7.87
C ALA A 71 28.22 1.90 9.22
N PRO A 72 29.32 2.30 9.87
CA PRO A 72 29.28 3.15 11.08
C PRO A 72 28.55 4.49 10.85
N ILE A 73 28.09 5.12 11.93
CA ILE A 73 27.62 6.52 11.89
C ILE A 73 28.71 7.44 11.31
N GLU A 74 28.31 8.47 10.55
CA GLU A 74 29.18 9.43 9.88
C GLU A 74 30.05 8.82 8.74
N THR A 75 29.64 7.66 8.20
CA THR A 75 30.33 7.06 7.03
C THR A 75 29.99 7.80 5.75
N PHE A 76 28.73 8.22 5.58
CA PHE A 76 28.22 8.83 4.37
C PHE A 76 28.14 10.35 4.49
N ASP A 77 28.69 11.04 3.50
CA ASP A 77 28.60 12.50 3.39
C ASP A 77 27.16 12.90 3.04
N ARG A 78 26.43 13.44 4.03
CA ARG A 78 25.03 13.89 3.90
C ARG A 78 24.81 14.81 2.71
N GLU A 79 25.76 15.70 2.42
CA GLU A 79 25.58 16.62 1.30
C GLU A 79 25.74 15.92 -0.06
N ARG A 80 26.52 14.83 -0.15
CA ARG A 80 26.69 14.07 -1.40
C ARG A 80 25.52 13.15 -1.68
N PHE A 81 24.91 12.63 -0.63
CA PHE A 81 23.72 11.79 -0.70
C PHE A 81 22.41 12.59 -0.65
N ASP A 82 22.49 13.91 -0.70
CA ASP A 82 21.34 14.78 -0.91
C ASP A 82 20.65 14.47 -2.24
N GLY A 83 19.31 14.40 -2.21
CA GLY A 83 18.50 14.03 -3.37
C GLY A 83 18.73 14.93 -4.58
N ALA A 84 18.93 16.24 -4.41
CA ALA A 84 19.17 17.14 -5.53
C ALA A 84 20.55 16.89 -6.18
N ARG A 85 21.60 16.69 -5.37
CA ARG A 85 22.94 16.38 -5.90
C ARG A 85 22.99 15.03 -6.62
N LEU A 86 22.29 14.02 -6.08
CA LEU A 86 22.21 12.72 -6.73
C LEU A 86 21.42 12.81 -8.06
N ASN A 87 20.31 13.56 -8.11
CA ASN A 87 19.58 13.83 -9.35
C ASN A 87 20.46 14.53 -10.40
N ASP A 88 21.24 15.54 -10.01
CA ASP A 88 22.19 16.22 -10.91
C ASP A 88 23.29 15.27 -11.41
N LEU A 89 23.78 14.37 -10.55
CA LEU A 89 24.72 13.33 -10.94
C LEU A 89 24.12 12.41 -12.00
N ILE A 90 22.91 11.91 -11.79
CA ILE A 90 22.24 10.98 -12.73
C ILE A 90 21.96 11.68 -14.06
N ARG A 91 21.42 12.90 -14.04
CA ARG A 91 21.10 13.71 -15.23
C ARG A 91 22.32 13.97 -16.11
N ASN A 92 23.53 13.95 -15.55
CA ASN A 92 24.75 14.09 -16.34
C ASN A 92 25.03 12.88 -17.27
N TYR A 93 24.42 11.72 -17.01
CA TYR A 93 24.64 10.46 -17.73
C TYR A 93 23.37 9.92 -18.40
N THR A 94 22.22 10.58 -18.31
CA THR A 94 20.95 10.15 -18.90
C THR A 94 20.38 11.21 -19.84
N GLU A 95 19.52 10.81 -20.78
CA GLU A 95 18.74 11.74 -21.60
C GLU A 95 17.33 12.00 -21.01
N GLY A 96 16.81 11.05 -20.23
CA GLY A 96 15.51 11.12 -19.55
C GLY A 96 15.60 11.68 -18.13
N GLN A 97 14.45 12.08 -17.59
CA GLN A 97 14.31 12.49 -16.19
C GLN A 97 14.11 11.25 -15.32
N ILE A 98 15.09 10.95 -14.48
CA ILE A 98 14.94 9.97 -13.40
C ILE A 98 14.74 10.77 -12.13
N GLN A 99 13.66 10.48 -11.41
CA GLN A 99 13.38 11.08 -10.12
C GLN A 99 13.79 10.10 -9.02
N ILE A 100 14.58 10.60 -8.06
CA ILE A 100 14.92 9.87 -6.86
C ILE A 100 14.60 10.67 -5.60
N ILE A 101 14.33 9.95 -4.53
CA ILE A 101 14.22 10.48 -3.16
C ILE A 101 15.29 9.77 -2.35
N SER A 102 16.10 10.53 -1.59
CA SER A 102 17.19 10.01 -0.78
C SER A 102 17.04 10.48 0.65
N GLN A 103 17.18 9.56 1.61
CA GLN A 103 17.13 9.87 3.03
C GLN A 103 18.15 9.01 3.78
N LEU A 104 18.85 9.65 4.73
CA LEU A 104 19.83 9.00 5.57
C LEU A 104 19.22 8.66 6.94
N HIS A 105 19.46 7.45 7.40
CA HIS A 105 18.91 6.89 8.62
C HIS A 105 20.00 6.36 9.53
N GLU A 106 19.81 6.51 10.84
CA GLU A 106 20.65 5.90 11.86
C GLU A 106 19.89 4.77 12.55
N ILE A 107 20.40 3.54 12.46
CA ILE A 107 19.81 2.33 13.05
C ILE A 107 20.89 1.52 13.77
N GLU A 108 20.70 1.22 15.05
CA GLU A 108 21.64 0.41 15.85
C GLU A 108 23.10 0.93 15.86
N GLY A 109 23.29 2.25 15.82
CA GLY A 109 24.63 2.84 15.75
C GLY A 109 25.32 2.69 14.38
N LYS A 110 24.54 2.32 13.37
CA LYS A 110 24.92 2.21 11.96
C LYS A 110 24.16 3.24 11.13
N GLU A 111 24.70 3.55 9.97
CA GLU A 111 24.14 4.50 9.03
C GLU A 111 23.70 3.78 7.76
N VAL A 112 22.50 4.10 7.27
CA VAL A 112 21.97 3.57 6.02
C VAL A 112 21.41 4.72 5.18
N VAL A 113 21.80 4.79 3.91
CA VAL A 113 21.15 5.67 2.94
C VAL A 113 20.07 4.87 2.22
N LEU A 114 18.83 5.30 2.38
CA LEU A 114 17.66 4.76 1.69
C LEU A 114 17.33 5.66 0.50
N ILE A 115 17.46 5.10 -0.71
CA ILE A 115 17.16 5.79 -1.95
C ILE A 115 16.00 5.11 -2.64
N TYR A 116 14.90 5.84 -2.83
CA TYR A 116 13.81 5.44 -3.72
C TYR A 116 14.09 5.95 -5.13
N THR A 117 14.02 5.05 -6.10
CA THR A 117 14.12 5.37 -7.53
C THR A 117 12.78 5.16 -8.19
N HIS A 118 12.22 6.23 -8.75
CA HIS A 118 10.93 6.16 -9.43
C HIS A 118 11.07 5.61 -10.85
N HIS A 119 10.10 4.82 -11.29
CA HIS A 119 9.93 4.53 -12.70
C HIS A 119 9.36 5.75 -13.42
N GLU A 120 10.03 6.18 -14.48
CA GLU A 120 9.57 7.32 -15.26
C GLU A 120 8.26 6.97 -15.99
N GLY A 121 7.24 7.80 -15.76
CA GLY A 121 5.88 7.50 -16.17
C GLY A 121 5.64 7.50 -17.68
N SER A 122 6.58 7.92 -18.54
CA SER A 122 6.39 7.91 -20.01
C SER A 122 6.41 6.51 -20.62
N GLY A 123 6.85 5.49 -19.87
CA GLY A 123 6.91 4.10 -20.34
C GLY A 123 7.91 3.91 -21.49
N LEU A 124 8.85 4.84 -21.62
CA LEU A 124 10.02 4.72 -22.48
C LEU A 124 11.24 4.47 -21.60
N PRO A 125 12.11 3.51 -21.96
CA PRO A 125 13.34 3.31 -21.21
C PRO A 125 14.29 4.51 -21.38
N VAL A 126 15.01 4.83 -20.32
CA VAL A 126 16.03 5.86 -20.27
C VAL A 126 17.40 5.27 -20.65
N PRO A 127 17.98 5.63 -21.80
CA PRO A 127 19.32 5.21 -22.19
C PRO A 127 20.40 6.06 -21.51
N MET A 128 21.62 5.50 -21.43
CA MET A 128 22.82 6.24 -21.06
C MET A 128 23.20 7.25 -22.15
N SER A 129 23.47 8.50 -21.79
CA SER A 129 23.85 9.59 -22.72
C SER A 129 25.36 9.76 -22.87
N LYS A 130 26.16 9.23 -21.93
CA LYS A 130 27.62 9.38 -21.89
C LYS A 130 28.34 8.08 -21.59
N LEU A 131 29.64 8.05 -21.88
CA LEU A 131 30.52 6.94 -21.53
C LEU A 131 30.80 6.95 -20.02
N GLY A 132 30.40 5.88 -19.33
CA GLY A 132 30.64 5.66 -17.91
C GLY A 132 32.04 5.10 -17.65
N GLN A 133 33.09 5.84 -17.98
CA GLN A 133 34.48 5.43 -17.76
C GLN A 133 35.00 5.86 -16.38
N TYR A 134 35.89 5.06 -15.80
CA TYR A 134 36.56 5.34 -14.53
C TYR A 134 37.99 4.80 -14.55
N LYS A 135 38.81 5.26 -13.60
CA LYS A 135 40.11 4.64 -13.32
C LYS A 135 39.99 3.79 -12.07
N ASN A 136 40.35 2.52 -12.18
CA ASN A 136 40.41 1.63 -11.02
C ASN A 136 41.63 1.95 -10.14
N ASP A 137 41.72 1.32 -8.97
CA ASP A 137 42.82 1.51 -8.02
C ASP A 137 44.21 1.20 -8.62
N ASN A 138 44.26 0.39 -9.68
CA ASN A 138 45.48 0.06 -10.42
C ASN A 138 45.80 1.05 -11.56
N GLY A 139 45.05 2.15 -11.67
CA GLY A 139 45.20 3.19 -12.70
C GLY A 139 44.80 2.78 -14.11
N LYS A 140 44.17 1.61 -14.28
CA LYS A 140 43.64 1.15 -15.58
C LYS A 140 42.26 1.73 -15.82
N ASP A 141 41.99 2.08 -17.08
CA ASP A 141 40.68 2.55 -17.50
C ASP A 141 39.68 1.38 -17.49
N GLY A 142 38.59 1.56 -16.77
CA GLY A 142 37.42 0.69 -16.75
C GLY A 142 36.23 1.38 -17.43
N ILE A 143 35.35 0.59 -18.04
CA ILE A 143 34.11 1.08 -18.66
C ILE A 143 32.94 0.36 -17.99
N CYS A 144 32.04 1.12 -17.37
CA CYS A 144 30.82 0.60 -16.73
C CYS A 144 29.67 0.45 -17.74
N PHE A 145 29.51 1.45 -18.61
CA PHE A 145 28.49 1.51 -19.66
C PHE A 145 28.89 2.45 -20.79
N ARG A 146 28.24 2.33 -21.95
CA ARG A 146 28.43 3.16 -23.14
C ARG A 146 27.20 4.00 -23.47
N PRO A 147 27.35 5.11 -24.22
CA PRO A 147 26.21 5.85 -24.75
C PRO A 147 25.27 4.95 -25.55
N GLY A 148 23.96 5.11 -25.36
CA GLY A 148 22.89 4.33 -26.00
C GLY A 148 22.55 3.00 -25.30
N GLU A 149 23.35 2.55 -24.33
CA GLU A 149 23.01 1.35 -23.57
C GLU A 149 21.81 1.62 -22.64
N VAL A 150 20.82 0.72 -22.70
CA VAL A 150 19.68 0.69 -21.78
C VAL A 150 19.91 -0.45 -20.80
N TRP A 151 19.99 -0.09 -19.53
CA TRP A 151 20.15 -1.05 -18.43
C TRP A 151 18.82 -1.28 -17.75
N LEU A 152 18.60 -2.52 -17.33
CA LEU A 152 17.41 -3.03 -16.65
C LEU A 152 17.85 -3.95 -15.50
N ARG A 153 16.92 -4.25 -14.60
CA ARG A 153 17.10 -5.29 -13.58
C ARG A 153 16.42 -6.59 -14.01
N GLU A 154 17.06 -7.70 -13.67
CA GLU A 154 16.48 -9.05 -13.70
C GLU A 154 16.89 -9.75 -12.40
N GLY A 155 15.95 -9.91 -11.47
CA GLY A 155 16.30 -10.26 -10.09
C GLY A 155 17.28 -9.23 -9.50
N ALA A 156 18.32 -9.69 -8.80
CA ALA A 156 19.32 -8.80 -8.21
C ALA A 156 20.37 -8.26 -9.22
N GLN A 157 20.28 -8.59 -10.52
CA GLN A 157 21.32 -8.26 -11.50
C GLN A 157 20.92 -7.15 -12.46
N ASN A 158 21.87 -6.28 -12.79
CA ASN A 158 21.72 -5.33 -13.89
C ASN A 158 22.11 -5.97 -15.23
N VAL A 159 21.17 -5.99 -16.17
CA VAL A 159 21.33 -6.56 -17.51
C VAL A 159 21.07 -5.51 -18.59
N LEU A 160 21.65 -5.72 -19.78
CA LEU A 160 21.32 -4.90 -20.95
C LEU A 160 19.93 -5.27 -21.50
N LEU A 161 19.25 -4.28 -22.06
CA LEU A 161 18.00 -4.47 -22.80
C LEU A 161 18.14 -5.54 -23.88
N ARG A 162 17.21 -6.49 -23.87
CA ARG A 162 17.04 -7.54 -24.87
C ARG A 162 15.63 -7.52 -25.43
N TRP A 163 15.42 -8.21 -26.54
CA TRP A 163 14.13 -8.31 -27.20
C TRP A 163 13.00 -8.76 -26.25
N SER A 164 13.30 -9.69 -25.34
CA SER A 164 12.35 -10.24 -24.36
C SER A 164 11.77 -9.20 -23.39
N HIS A 165 12.38 -8.03 -23.22
CA HIS A 165 11.93 -7.04 -22.25
C HIS A 165 10.95 -6.01 -22.84
N TRP A 166 10.76 -5.97 -24.16
CA TRP A 166 9.91 -4.96 -24.79
C TRP A 166 8.45 -5.03 -24.32
N ASP A 167 7.90 -6.23 -24.19
CA ASP A 167 6.52 -6.42 -23.72
C ASP A 167 6.33 -5.87 -22.29
N MET A 168 7.32 -6.05 -21.42
CA MET A 168 7.30 -5.50 -20.06
C MET A 168 7.36 -3.97 -20.08
N LEU A 169 8.31 -3.40 -20.82
CA LEU A 169 8.54 -1.94 -20.87
C LEU A 169 7.37 -1.18 -21.50
N LEU A 170 6.81 -1.72 -22.59
CA LEU A 170 5.77 -1.04 -23.35
C LEU A 170 4.38 -1.24 -22.76
N ARG A 171 4.16 -2.25 -21.91
CA ARG A 171 2.83 -2.54 -21.33
C ARG A 171 2.17 -1.32 -20.70
N GLY A 172 2.90 -0.59 -19.85
CA GLY A 172 2.38 0.62 -19.20
C GLY A 172 2.10 1.76 -20.17
N ARG A 173 2.89 1.89 -21.24
CA ARG A 173 2.67 2.87 -22.30
C ARG A 173 1.48 2.50 -23.18
N ASP A 174 1.38 1.25 -23.61
CA ASP A 174 0.27 0.75 -24.42
C ASP A 174 -1.05 0.89 -23.67
N GLN A 175 -1.03 0.63 -22.36
CA GLN A 175 -2.18 0.85 -21.49
C GLN A 175 -2.56 2.33 -21.43
N ARG A 176 -1.61 3.24 -21.22
CA ARG A 176 -1.90 4.69 -21.23
C ARG A 176 -2.38 5.20 -22.58
N ILE A 177 -1.82 4.73 -23.69
CA ILE A 177 -2.30 5.11 -25.03
C ILE A 177 -3.77 4.67 -25.21
N ARG A 178 -4.13 3.48 -24.73
CA ARG A 178 -5.52 3.01 -24.75
C ARG A 178 -6.41 3.88 -23.86
N GLU A 179 -5.93 4.27 -22.67
CA GLU A 179 -6.64 5.14 -21.75
C GLU A 179 -6.82 6.56 -22.31
N GLU A 180 -5.79 7.15 -22.89
CA GLU A 180 -5.81 8.46 -23.57
C GLU A 180 -6.76 8.46 -24.77
N ALA A 181 -6.70 7.42 -25.62
CA ALA A 181 -7.64 7.26 -26.73
C ALA A 181 -9.10 7.17 -26.27
N ARG A 182 -9.32 6.65 -25.05
CA ARG A 182 -10.63 6.61 -24.40
C ARG A 182 -10.93 7.89 -23.63
N ALA A 183 -9.93 8.71 -23.29
CA ALA A 183 -10.07 9.88 -22.43
C ALA A 183 -10.96 10.96 -23.07
N ASP A 184 -10.85 11.20 -24.39
CA ASP A 184 -11.71 12.14 -25.09
C ASP A 184 -13.18 11.70 -25.04
N ILE A 185 -13.45 10.41 -25.25
CA ILE A 185 -14.79 9.82 -25.14
C ILE A 185 -15.28 9.92 -23.69
N ASN A 186 -14.42 9.60 -22.71
CA ASN A 186 -14.73 9.66 -21.29
C ASN A 186 -14.99 11.11 -20.83
N SER A 187 -14.25 12.10 -21.35
CA SER A 187 -14.44 13.52 -21.07
C SER A 187 -15.76 14.01 -21.64
N LEU A 188 -16.09 13.62 -22.88
CA LEU A 188 -17.40 13.92 -23.46
C LEU A 188 -18.53 13.27 -22.66
N ILE A 189 -18.37 12.03 -22.21
CA ILE A 189 -19.34 11.36 -21.34
C ILE A 189 -19.47 12.12 -20.01
N ALA A 190 -18.36 12.56 -19.41
CA ALA A 190 -18.37 13.29 -18.14
C ALA A 190 -18.97 14.70 -18.27
N GLU A 191 -18.69 15.42 -19.35
CA GLU A 191 -19.33 16.72 -19.64
C GLU A 191 -20.81 16.56 -19.95
N LEU A 192 -21.17 15.54 -20.70
CA LEU A 192 -22.56 15.17 -20.97
C LEU A 192 -23.26 14.80 -19.66
N ALA A 193 -22.58 14.07 -18.77
CA ALA A 193 -23.06 13.77 -17.42
C ALA A 193 -23.34 15.02 -16.60
N LYS A 194 -22.35 15.91 -16.53
CA LYS A 194 -22.44 17.19 -15.83
C LYS A 194 -23.55 18.07 -16.39
N SER A 195 -23.67 18.14 -17.71
CA SER A 195 -24.69 18.94 -18.41
C SER A 195 -26.12 18.44 -18.17
N PHE A 196 -26.26 17.15 -17.81
CA PHE A 196 -27.55 16.58 -17.44
C PHE A 196 -27.87 16.66 -15.94
N ARG A 197 -26.97 17.19 -15.10
CA ARG A 197 -27.29 17.52 -13.71
C ARG A 197 -28.35 18.63 -13.68
N GLY A 198 -29.54 18.32 -13.20
CA GLY A 198 -30.63 19.28 -12.98
C GLY A 198 -31.42 19.74 -14.23
N GLY A 199 -31.16 19.19 -15.42
CA GLY A 199 -31.96 19.46 -16.63
C GLY A 199 -33.29 18.68 -16.67
N PRO A 200 -34.28 19.09 -17.50
CA PRO A 200 -35.60 18.45 -17.58
C PRO A 200 -35.61 17.07 -18.28
N GLY A 201 -34.54 16.29 -18.16
CA GLY A 201 -34.44 14.90 -18.64
C GLY A 201 -33.59 14.07 -17.71
N LYS A 202 -34.17 13.00 -17.12
CA LYS A 202 -33.45 12.02 -16.30
C LYS A 202 -32.63 11.09 -17.20
N ILE A 203 -31.50 11.56 -17.70
CA ILE A 203 -30.61 10.71 -18.50
C ILE A 203 -29.70 9.93 -17.55
N SER A 204 -29.78 8.60 -17.65
CA SER A 204 -29.04 7.68 -16.80
C SER A 204 -27.82 7.14 -17.54
N ILE A 205 -26.65 7.33 -16.93
CA ILE A 205 -25.34 7.14 -17.56
C ILE A 205 -24.81 5.77 -17.20
N PRO A 206 -24.45 4.91 -18.17
CA PRO A 206 -23.86 3.62 -17.86
C PRO A 206 -22.54 3.81 -17.12
N LEU A 207 -22.31 3.02 -16.08
CA LEU A 207 -21.00 2.92 -15.42
C LEU A 207 -20.24 1.76 -16.06
N THR A 208 -18.99 1.99 -16.46
CA THR A 208 -18.14 0.96 -17.09
C THR A 208 -16.75 0.96 -16.48
N VAL A 209 -16.08 -0.19 -16.52
CA VAL A 209 -14.74 -0.38 -15.97
C VAL A 209 -13.68 0.47 -16.69
N ASP A 210 -13.88 0.74 -17.98
CA ASP A 210 -12.97 1.48 -18.84
C ASP A 210 -12.97 3.01 -18.64
N MET A 211 -13.86 3.54 -17.80
CA MET A 211 -13.88 4.97 -17.49
C MET A 211 -12.65 5.35 -16.67
N ALA A 212 -12.08 6.52 -16.94
CA ALA A 212 -11.15 7.15 -15.99
C ALA A 212 -11.82 7.35 -14.62
N ASP A 213 -11.05 7.35 -13.54
CA ASP A 213 -11.58 7.46 -12.17
C ASP A 213 -12.46 8.70 -11.99
N GLU A 214 -12.02 9.86 -12.46
CA GLU A 214 -12.78 11.11 -12.35
C GLU A 214 -14.10 11.03 -13.13
N ALA A 215 -14.06 10.52 -14.37
CA ALA A 215 -15.25 10.36 -15.20
C ALA A 215 -16.25 9.37 -14.58
N PHE A 216 -15.75 8.30 -13.99
CA PHE A 216 -16.55 7.29 -13.32
C PHE A 216 -17.27 7.86 -12.08
N VAL A 217 -16.56 8.64 -11.25
CA VAL A 217 -17.14 9.32 -10.08
C VAL A 217 -18.21 10.32 -10.51
N GLU A 218 -17.95 11.11 -11.54
CA GLU A 218 -18.90 12.08 -12.10
C GLU A 218 -20.17 11.40 -12.62
N ALA A 219 -20.03 10.28 -13.34
CA ALA A 219 -21.16 9.48 -13.82
C ALA A 219 -21.95 8.85 -12.66
N MET A 220 -21.26 8.38 -11.61
CA MET A 220 -21.91 7.85 -10.41
C MET A 220 -22.76 8.92 -9.73
N ILE A 221 -22.19 10.10 -9.47
CA ILE A 221 -22.91 11.23 -8.84
C ILE A 221 -24.10 11.66 -9.68
N ALA A 222 -23.96 11.78 -11.00
CA ALA A 222 -25.06 12.13 -11.89
C ALA A 222 -26.22 11.12 -11.79
N ASN A 223 -25.94 9.82 -11.75
CA ASN A 223 -26.99 8.81 -11.57
C ASN A 223 -27.70 8.92 -10.21
N LEU A 224 -26.96 9.22 -9.13
CA LEU A 224 -27.53 9.43 -7.80
C LEU A 224 -28.47 10.64 -7.77
N GLU A 225 -28.08 11.75 -8.42
CA GLU A 225 -28.90 12.96 -8.52
C GLU A 225 -30.22 12.73 -9.30
N THR A 226 -30.26 11.78 -10.24
CA THR A 226 -31.51 11.41 -10.93
C THR A 226 -32.50 10.61 -10.06
N GLY A 227 -32.06 10.18 -8.87
CA GLY A 227 -32.83 9.37 -7.92
C GLY A 227 -32.97 7.91 -8.33
N SER A 228 -32.06 7.37 -9.15
CA SER A 228 -32.09 5.99 -9.62
C SER A 228 -30.75 5.29 -9.41
N ASP A 229 -30.72 4.34 -8.47
CA ASP A 229 -29.55 3.48 -8.22
C ASP A 229 -29.40 2.35 -9.27
N LEU A 230 -30.22 2.35 -10.33
CA LEU A 230 -30.27 1.25 -11.31
C LEU A 230 -28.90 0.99 -11.93
N ARG A 231 -28.15 2.05 -12.29
CA ARG A 231 -26.83 1.91 -12.93
C ARG A 231 -25.78 1.39 -11.98
N ILE A 232 -25.83 1.82 -10.73
CA ILE A 232 -24.97 1.28 -9.67
C ILE A 232 -25.27 -0.21 -9.51
N LYS A 233 -26.55 -0.61 -9.39
CA LYS A 233 -26.95 -2.03 -9.27
C LYS A 233 -26.52 -2.86 -10.48
N GLN A 234 -26.68 -2.34 -11.70
CA GLN A 234 -26.23 -3.00 -12.92
C GLN A 234 -24.72 -3.20 -12.92
N PHE A 235 -23.96 -2.17 -12.53
CA PHE A 235 -22.51 -2.24 -12.42
C PHE A 235 -22.06 -3.25 -11.36
N LEU A 236 -22.63 -3.21 -10.16
CA LEU A 236 -22.31 -4.19 -9.10
C LEU A 236 -22.56 -5.63 -9.58
N THR A 237 -23.63 -5.86 -10.35
CA THR A 237 -23.93 -7.17 -10.94
C THR A 237 -22.88 -7.57 -11.98
N SER A 238 -22.40 -6.63 -12.82
CA SER A 238 -21.35 -6.94 -13.80
C SER A 238 -19.99 -7.23 -13.15
N VAL A 239 -19.66 -6.56 -12.04
CA VAL A 239 -18.40 -6.83 -11.30
C VAL A 239 -18.42 -8.27 -10.77
N VAL A 240 -19.53 -8.73 -10.19
CA VAL A 240 -19.66 -10.12 -9.71
C VAL A 240 -19.50 -11.15 -10.84
N ALA A 241 -19.96 -10.81 -12.05
CA ALA A 241 -19.85 -11.70 -13.21
C ALA A 241 -18.48 -11.65 -13.92
N THR A 242 -17.54 -10.82 -13.45
CA THR A 242 -16.23 -10.66 -14.08
C THR A 242 -15.33 -11.86 -13.79
N ASP A 243 -14.68 -12.41 -14.83
CA ASP A 243 -13.74 -13.52 -14.66
C ASP A 243 -12.50 -13.07 -13.88
N SER A 244 -12.27 -13.74 -12.76
CA SER A 244 -11.18 -13.47 -11.82
C SER A 244 -9.77 -13.69 -12.40
N ASN A 245 -9.65 -14.37 -13.55
CA ASN A 245 -8.38 -14.62 -14.23
C ASN A 245 -7.98 -13.54 -15.24
N THR A 246 -8.75 -12.45 -15.33
CA THR A 246 -8.52 -11.38 -16.31
C THR A 246 -7.97 -10.12 -15.65
N ASP A 247 -7.18 -9.32 -16.38
CA ASP A 247 -6.74 -8.00 -15.91
C ASP A 247 -7.92 -7.07 -15.59
N THR A 248 -9.07 -7.30 -16.23
CA THR A 248 -10.33 -6.61 -15.99
C THR A 248 -10.89 -6.85 -14.58
N PHE A 249 -10.50 -7.94 -13.91
CA PHE A 249 -10.92 -8.23 -12.53
C PHE A 249 -10.43 -7.14 -11.57
N CYS A 250 -9.13 -6.84 -11.57
CA CYS A 250 -8.57 -5.80 -10.69
C CYS A 250 -9.20 -4.43 -10.98
N GLN A 251 -9.32 -4.04 -12.25
CA GLN A 251 -9.95 -2.78 -12.64
C GLN A 251 -11.41 -2.70 -12.16
N SER A 252 -12.15 -3.81 -12.22
CA SER A 252 -13.54 -3.88 -11.74
C SER A 252 -13.61 -3.75 -10.22
N LEU A 253 -12.67 -4.36 -9.50
CA LEU A 253 -12.52 -4.19 -8.06
C LEU A 253 -12.12 -2.76 -7.67
N ASP A 254 -11.31 -2.08 -8.48
CA ASP A 254 -10.92 -0.68 -8.26
C ASP A 254 -12.14 0.24 -8.35
N LYS A 255 -12.94 0.08 -9.41
CA LYS A 255 -14.20 0.83 -9.55
C LYS A 255 -15.19 0.51 -8.45
N LEU A 256 -15.31 -0.76 -8.03
CA LEU A 256 -16.15 -1.13 -6.88
C LEU A 256 -15.68 -0.42 -5.59
N THR A 257 -14.36 -0.39 -5.36
CA THR A 257 -13.75 0.29 -4.22
C THR A 257 -14.03 1.80 -4.25
N ILE A 258 -13.93 2.43 -5.42
CA ILE A 258 -14.30 3.83 -5.63
C ILE A 258 -15.78 4.06 -5.29
N ILE A 259 -16.71 3.20 -5.76
CA ILE A 259 -18.14 3.33 -5.39
C ILE A 259 -18.31 3.34 -3.87
N ILE A 260 -17.67 2.39 -3.17
CA ILE A 260 -17.82 2.26 -1.72
C ILE A 260 -17.27 3.49 -0.99
N VAL A 261 -16.07 3.93 -1.35
CA VAL A 261 -15.43 5.08 -0.71
C VAL A 261 -16.20 6.39 -1.00
N GLN A 262 -16.66 6.59 -2.24
CA GLN A 262 -17.45 7.76 -2.59
C GLN A 262 -18.83 7.75 -1.91
N ALA A 263 -19.48 6.58 -1.81
CA ALA A 263 -20.73 6.43 -1.07
C ALA A 263 -20.55 6.74 0.44
N LEU A 264 -19.43 6.33 1.03
CA LEU A 264 -19.05 6.73 2.39
C LEU A 264 -18.90 8.25 2.50
N ALA A 265 -18.17 8.87 1.57
CA ALA A 265 -17.94 10.31 1.54
C ALA A 265 -19.24 11.13 1.41
N LEU A 266 -20.20 10.62 0.64
CA LEU A 266 -21.50 11.24 0.41
C LEU A 266 -22.54 10.91 1.50
N GLY A 267 -22.22 10.03 2.47
CA GLY A 267 -23.14 9.63 3.52
C GLY A 267 -24.32 8.78 3.02
N LEU A 268 -24.06 7.85 2.10
CA LEU A 268 -25.06 6.99 1.45
C LEU A 268 -24.99 5.54 1.99
N PRO A 269 -25.61 5.24 3.15
CA PRO A 269 -25.43 3.96 3.84
C PRO A 269 -25.96 2.75 3.04
N ASP A 270 -27.09 2.88 2.34
CA ASP A 270 -27.69 1.77 1.58
C ASP A 270 -26.81 1.33 0.41
N ILE A 271 -26.20 2.30 -0.28
CA ILE A 271 -25.27 2.03 -1.39
C ILE A 271 -23.97 1.47 -0.85
N THR A 272 -23.44 2.06 0.23
CA THR A 272 -22.23 1.58 0.92
C THR A 272 -22.38 0.11 1.29
N LYS A 273 -23.45 -0.24 2.01
CA LYS A 273 -23.74 -1.61 2.44
C LYS A 273 -23.82 -2.56 1.26
N ARG A 274 -24.61 -2.22 0.24
CA ARG A 274 -24.77 -3.07 -0.95
C ARG A 274 -23.46 -3.32 -1.68
N ALA A 275 -22.62 -2.30 -1.81
CA ALA A 275 -21.36 -2.41 -2.51
C ALA A 275 -20.32 -3.18 -1.67
N VAL A 276 -20.29 -3.02 -0.35
CA VAL A 276 -19.49 -3.86 0.57
C VAL A 276 -19.93 -5.33 0.50
N ASP A 277 -21.24 -5.60 0.54
CA ASP A 277 -21.79 -6.95 0.38
C ASP A 277 -21.37 -7.57 -0.97
N THR A 278 -21.28 -6.75 -2.02
CA THR A 278 -20.81 -7.17 -3.35
C THR A 278 -19.35 -7.60 -3.30
N LEU A 279 -18.48 -6.83 -2.63
CA LEU A 279 -17.06 -7.16 -2.44
C LEU A 279 -16.88 -8.51 -1.72
N ILE A 280 -17.64 -8.70 -0.63
CA ILE A 280 -17.61 -9.94 0.17
C ILE A 280 -18.15 -11.12 -0.64
N THR A 281 -19.17 -10.89 -1.47
CA THR A 281 -19.73 -11.92 -2.37
C THR A 281 -18.68 -12.37 -3.38
N ILE A 282 -17.95 -11.43 -3.99
CA ILE A 282 -16.86 -11.75 -4.93
C ILE A 282 -15.81 -12.61 -4.23
N TYR A 283 -15.35 -12.21 -3.04
CA TYR A 283 -14.38 -12.99 -2.28
C TYR A 283 -14.83 -14.44 -2.06
N ARG A 284 -16.09 -14.63 -1.68
CA ARG A 284 -16.66 -15.96 -1.37
C ARG A 284 -16.87 -16.84 -2.60
N GLN A 285 -16.95 -16.25 -3.79
CA GLN A 285 -17.08 -16.99 -5.05
C GLN A 285 -15.74 -17.42 -5.64
N LEU A 286 -14.63 -16.85 -5.15
CA LEU A 286 -13.30 -17.26 -5.56
C LEU A 286 -12.99 -18.68 -5.06
N ASP A 287 -12.32 -19.46 -5.91
CA ASP A 287 -11.87 -20.80 -5.56
C ASP A 287 -10.90 -20.77 -4.37
N HIS A 288 -10.82 -21.90 -3.64
CA HIS A 288 -9.96 -21.99 -2.45
C HIS A 288 -8.47 -21.75 -2.78
N ASP A 289 -8.01 -22.17 -3.95
CA ASP A 289 -6.63 -22.01 -4.43
C ASP A 289 -6.35 -20.66 -5.11
N ALA A 290 -7.37 -19.80 -5.29
CA ALA A 290 -7.25 -18.47 -5.88
C ALA A 290 -6.67 -17.42 -4.91
N ALA A 291 -5.56 -17.75 -4.23
CA ALA A 291 -4.96 -16.94 -3.18
C ALA A 291 -4.55 -15.53 -3.65
N ALA A 292 -4.11 -15.39 -4.91
CA ALA A 292 -3.73 -14.11 -5.48
C ALA A 292 -4.96 -13.20 -5.66
N GLN A 293 -6.02 -13.71 -6.27
CA GLN A 293 -7.28 -12.99 -6.45
C GLN A 293 -7.91 -12.61 -5.12
N LYS A 294 -7.88 -13.53 -4.14
CA LYS A 294 -8.37 -13.24 -2.79
C LYS A 294 -7.59 -12.11 -2.13
N LEU A 295 -6.26 -12.10 -2.28
CA LEU A 295 -5.42 -11.01 -1.78
C LEU A 295 -5.79 -9.66 -2.42
N GLU A 296 -6.05 -9.62 -3.73
CA GLU A 296 -6.50 -8.39 -4.42
C GLU A 296 -7.78 -7.81 -3.79
N VAL A 297 -8.73 -8.67 -3.41
CA VAL A 297 -9.94 -8.24 -2.70
C VAL A 297 -9.62 -7.73 -1.29
N ILE A 298 -8.73 -8.40 -0.53
CA ILE A 298 -8.35 -7.97 0.82
C ILE A 298 -7.61 -6.63 0.83
N VAL A 299 -6.73 -6.37 -0.14
CA VAL A 299 -6.04 -5.07 -0.29
C VAL A 299 -7.06 -3.93 -0.37
N ARG A 300 -8.13 -4.13 -1.15
CA ARG A 300 -9.21 -3.16 -1.31
C ARG A 300 -10.11 -3.04 -0.08
N ALA A 301 -10.31 -4.13 0.65
CA ALA A 301 -10.96 -4.08 1.96
C ALA A 301 -10.19 -3.17 2.94
N TYR A 302 -8.85 -3.16 2.92
CA TYR A 302 -8.06 -2.24 3.74
C TYR A 302 -8.25 -0.77 3.34
N VAL A 303 -8.31 -0.47 2.04
CA VAL A 303 -8.62 0.89 1.55
C VAL A 303 -9.99 1.36 2.03
N ILE A 304 -11.01 0.51 1.90
CA ILE A 304 -12.38 0.80 2.35
C ILE A 304 -12.42 1.00 3.86
N GLY A 305 -11.78 0.11 4.61
CA GLY A 305 -11.69 0.18 6.06
C GLY A 305 -11.02 1.46 6.55
N ALA A 306 -9.91 1.85 5.94
CA ALA A 306 -9.22 3.12 6.21
C ALA A 306 -10.11 4.34 5.94
N ALA A 307 -10.85 4.33 4.82
CA ALA A 307 -11.84 5.37 4.51
C ALA A 307 -12.98 5.39 5.55
N ALA A 308 -13.50 4.24 5.95
CA ALA A 308 -14.57 4.14 6.94
C ALA A 308 -14.13 4.71 8.31
N VAL A 309 -12.88 4.46 8.73
CA VAL A 309 -12.28 5.09 9.93
C VAL A 309 -12.26 6.61 9.80
N ARG A 310 -11.84 7.15 8.65
CA ARG A 310 -11.77 8.60 8.42
C ARG A 310 -13.14 9.27 8.39
N TYR A 311 -14.12 8.63 7.77
CA TYR A 311 -15.51 9.09 7.76
C TYR A 311 -16.29 8.75 9.05
N ARG A 312 -15.64 8.09 10.02
CA ARG A 312 -16.23 7.68 11.30
C ARG A 312 -17.46 6.78 11.13
N ALA A 313 -17.47 5.95 10.08
CA ALA A 313 -18.52 5.00 9.78
C ALA A 313 -18.27 3.66 10.49
N TRP A 314 -18.36 3.64 11.82
CA TRP A 314 -17.93 2.50 12.65
C TRP A 314 -18.74 1.23 12.41
N GLY A 315 -20.05 1.36 12.14
CA GLY A 315 -20.87 0.23 11.72
C GLY A 315 -20.37 -0.42 10.43
N VAL A 316 -19.85 0.38 9.48
CA VAL A 316 -19.26 -0.14 8.24
C VAL A 316 -17.93 -0.85 8.51
N VAL A 317 -17.11 -0.38 9.47
CA VAL A 317 -15.89 -1.09 9.89
C VAL A 317 -16.24 -2.49 10.40
N ARG A 318 -17.26 -2.58 11.26
CA ARG A 318 -17.75 -3.86 11.79
C ARG A 318 -18.27 -4.77 10.68
N ASP A 319 -19.20 -4.25 9.87
CA ASP A 319 -19.84 -4.98 8.77
C ASP A 319 -18.83 -5.39 7.70
N LEU A 320 -17.74 -4.65 7.49
CA LEU A 320 -16.68 -5.09 6.60
C LEU A 320 -15.89 -6.27 7.18
N VAL A 321 -15.73 -6.34 8.50
CA VAL A 321 -14.81 -7.28 9.17
C VAL A 321 -15.47 -8.63 9.50
N LEU A 322 -16.65 -8.62 10.12
CA LEU A 322 -17.28 -9.82 10.70
C LEU A 322 -18.12 -10.58 9.68
N HIS A 323 -17.45 -11.12 8.68
CA HIS A 323 -18.04 -12.08 7.75
C HIS A 323 -17.28 -13.40 7.81
N PRO A 324 -17.97 -14.53 8.06
CA PRO A 324 -17.33 -15.84 8.00
C PRO A 324 -16.77 -16.07 6.60
N SER A 325 -15.58 -16.66 6.55
CA SER A 325 -14.81 -16.80 5.31
C SER A 325 -15.44 -17.77 4.31
N SER A 326 -16.20 -18.75 4.80
CA SER A 326 -16.98 -19.67 3.97
C SER A 326 -18.42 -19.76 4.44
N ALA A 327 -19.34 -19.90 3.46
CA ALA A 327 -20.72 -20.30 3.70
C ALA A 327 -20.91 -21.84 3.65
N HIS A 328 -19.86 -22.60 3.31
CA HIS A 328 -19.93 -24.05 3.13
C HIS A 328 -19.76 -24.81 4.45
N PRO A 329 -20.78 -25.58 4.89
CA PRO A 329 -20.75 -26.36 6.14
C PRO A 329 -19.75 -27.53 6.16
N SER A 330 -19.04 -27.79 5.05
CA SER A 330 -18.14 -28.93 4.88
C SER A 330 -16.68 -28.64 5.21
N LEU A 331 -16.34 -27.40 5.57
CA LEU A 331 -15.00 -27.05 6.06
C LEU A 331 -14.98 -27.13 7.58
N ASP A 332 -14.12 -27.97 8.12
CA ASP A 332 -13.92 -28.13 9.57
C ASP A 332 -13.38 -26.86 10.26
N TYR A 333 -12.95 -25.86 9.47
CA TYR A 333 -12.36 -24.62 9.97
C TYR A 333 -12.90 -23.40 9.21
N VAL A 334 -13.72 -22.59 9.90
CA VAL A 334 -14.26 -21.32 9.38
C VAL A 334 -13.60 -20.17 10.12
N TYR A 335 -13.07 -19.16 9.40
CA TYR A 335 -12.52 -17.96 10.03
C TYR A 335 -13.64 -16.99 10.42
N SER A 336 -13.51 -16.34 11.58
CA SER A 336 -14.42 -15.26 12.01
C SER A 336 -14.43 -14.06 11.05
N SER A 337 -13.32 -13.86 10.34
CA SER A 337 -13.19 -12.80 9.34
C SER A 337 -12.54 -13.35 8.08
N TRP A 338 -13.20 -13.12 6.96
CA TRP A 338 -12.67 -13.37 5.61
C TRP A 338 -11.34 -12.64 5.33
N ILE A 339 -11.12 -11.47 5.95
CA ILE A 339 -9.82 -10.77 5.91
C ILE A 339 -8.72 -11.67 6.47
N ARG A 340 -8.99 -12.37 7.58
CA ARG A 340 -8.01 -13.28 8.19
C ARG A 340 -7.71 -14.48 7.30
N GLU A 341 -8.74 -15.06 6.68
CA GLU A 341 -8.54 -16.17 5.75
C GLU A 341 -7.64 -15.74 4.58
N GLY A 342 -7.95 -14.60 3.94
CA GLY A 342 -7.16 -14.08 2.83
C GLY A 342 -5.70 -13.80 3.22
N GLN A 343 -5.46 -13.27 4.41
CA GLN A 343 -4.09 -13.12 4.96
C GLN A 343 -3.37 -14.47 5.07
N VAL A 344 -4.03 -15.48 5.64
CA VAL A 344 -3.44 -16.80 5.86
C VAL A 344 -3.17 -17.52 4.54
N GLU A 345 -4.10 -17.47 3.60
CA GLU A 345 -3.95 -18.08 2.28
C GLU A 345 -2.83 -17.39 1.48
N ALA A 346 -2.80 -16.06 1.46
CA ALA A 346 -1.71 -15.33 0.80
C ALA A 346 -0.34 -15.65 1.42
N THR A 347 -0.26 -15.80 2.75
CA THR A 347 0.97 -16.24 3.43
C THR A 347 1.37 -17.66 3.03
N ARG A 348 0.42 -18.60 3.02
CA ARG A 348 0.67 -20.01 2.64
C ARG A 348 1.11 -20.15 1.19
N SER A 349 0.55 -19.32 0.32
CA SER A 349 0.91 -19.25 -1.11
C SER A 349 2.18 -18.45 -1.38
N LYS A 350 2.91 -18.01 -0.35
CA LYS A 350 4.14 -17.20 -0.46
C LYS A 350 3.93 -15.93 -1.29
N LEU A 351 2.71 -15.41 -1.24
CA LEU A 351 2.38 -14.14 -1.85
C LEU A 351 2.92 -13.00 -1.03
N PHE A 352 3.16 -13.17 0.27
CA PHE A 352 4.06 -12.28 1.02
C PHE A 352 5.50 -12.82 0.96
N PRO A 353 6.51 -11.95 1.09
CA PRO A 353 7.90 -12.38 1.23
C PRO A 353 8.10 -13.42 2.33
N SER A 354 9.09 -14.32 2.18
CA SER A 354 9.29 -15.47 3.06
C SER A 354 9.55 -15.10 4.52
N ASP A 355 10.10 -13.90 4.75
CA ASP A 355 10.40 -13.37 6.07
C ASP A 355 9.32 -12.38 6.55
N SER A 356 8.16 -12.36 5.87
CA SER A 356 7.06 -11.39 5.97
C SER A 356 7.07 -10.63 7.30
N ARG A 357 7.72 -9.46 7.28
CA ARG A 357 7.93 -8.64 8.47
C ARG A 357 6.68 -7.86 8.91
N GLY A 358 5.53 -8.52 8.81
CA GLY A 358 4.29 -8.15 9.49
C GLY A 358 3.41 -7.10 8.82
N SER A 359 3.91 -6.29 7.88
CA SER A 359 3.12 -5.20 7.26
C SER A 359 2.01 -5.71 6.33
N LEU A 360 2.19 -6.92 5.77
CA LEU A 360 1.23 -7.64 4.92
C LEU A 360 0.67 -6.75 3.79
N MET A 361 -0.64 -6.53 3.79
CA MET A 361 -1.39 -5.78 2.77
C MET A 361 -1.35 -4.26 2.93
N ILE A 362 -0.90 -3.74 4.08
CA ILE A 362 -0.93 -2.29 4.37
C ILE A 362 -0.15 -1.48 3.32
N PRO A 363 1.10 -1.86 2.93
CA PRO A 363 1.82 -1.15 1.87
C PRO A 363 1.10 -1.20 0.52
N SER A 364 0.55 -2.35 0.13
CA SER A 364 -0.16 -2.50 -1.14
C SER A 364 -1.46 -1.68 -1.17
N ALA A 365 -2.21 -1.65 -0.07
CA ALA A 365 -3.42 -0.83 0.06
C ALA A 365 -3.10 0.67 0.02
N ARG A 366 -1.97 1.07 0.61
CA ARG A 366 -1.47 2.44 0.53
C ARG A 366 -1.13 2.83 -0.90
N LEU A 367 -0.38 1.99 -1.62
CA LEU A 367 -0.02 2.23 -3.02
C LEU A 367 -1.26 2.35 -3.90
N LEU A 368 -2.21 1.41 -3.77
CA LEU A 368 -3.46 1.43 -4.53
C LEU A 368 -4.24 2.74 -4.32
N ALA A 369 -4.35 3.20 -3.08
CA ALA A 369 -5.04 4.46 -2.77
C ALA A 369 -4.26 5.71 -3.24
N ILE A 370 -2.93 5.63 -3.42
CA ILE A 370 -2.13 6.70 -4.03
C ILE A 370 -2.42 6.80 -5.53
N GLU A 371 -2.37 5.66 -6.22
CA GLU A 371 -2.62 5.51 -7.66
C GLU A 371 -4.04 5.96 -8.05
N HIS A 372 -5.03 5.59 -7.23
CA HIS A 372 -6.43 5.95 -7.44
C HIS A 372 -6.87 7.05 -6.46
N ALA A 373 -6.67 8.32 -6.83
CA ALA A 373 -7.08 9.46 -6.00
C ALA A 373 -8.57 9.43 -5.61
N ALA A 374 -9.43 8.84 -6.45
CA ALA A 374 -10.85 8.64 -6.17
C ALA A 374 -11.14 7.68 -5.00
N MET A 375 -10.16 6.89 -4.55
CA MET A 375 -10.25 6.06 -3.34
C MET A 375 -9.88 6.82 -2.06
N ARG A 376 -9.50 8.11 -2.16
CA ARG A 376 -9.17 8.97 -1.03
C ARG A 376 -9.70 10.40 -1.17
N PRO A 377 -11.01 10.60 -1.38
CA PRO A 377 -11.60 11.95 -1.50
C PRO A 377 -11.38 12.83 -0.26
N TYR A 378 -11.09 12.24 0.90
CA TYR A 378 -10.74 12.93 2.15
C TYR A 378 -9.27 13.40 2.24
N LEU A 379 -8.40 12.94 1.33
CA LEU A 379 -6.98 13.30 1.24
C LEU A 379 -6.61 13.56 -0.24
N PRO A 380 -6.93 14.75 -0.78
CA PRO A 380 -6.67 15.07 -2.19
C PRO A 380 -5.18 15.09 -2.53
N SER A 381 -4.32 15.48 -1.58
CA SER A 381 -2.87 15.33 -1.67
C SER A 381 -2.37 14.28 -0.67
N VAL A 382 -1.48 13.40 -1.12
CA VAL A 382 -0.66 12.58 -0.22
C VAL A 382 0.66 13.31 -0.10
N GLU A 383 1.00 13.76 1.12
CA GLU A 383 2.34 14.29 1.37
C GLU A 383 3.33 13.12 1.22
N THR A 384 4.03 13.09 0.09
CA THR A 384 5.25 12.29 -0.11
C THR A 384 6.50 13.12 0.21
N SER A 385 6.31 14.38 0.67
CA SER A 385 7.36 15.37 0.85
C SER A 385 8.05 15.27 2.21
N THR A 386 9.37 15.36 2.12
CA THR A 386 10.43 15.25 3.13
C THR A 386 10.53 16.50 4.00
N ASP A 387 9.72 16.59 5.05
CA ASP A 387 10.12 17.44 6.18
C ASP A 387 10.95 16.58 7.13
N ASP A 388 12.19 17.00 7.42
CA ASP A 388 13.12 16.37 8.38
C ASP A 388 12.58 16.43 9.83
N SER A 389 11.37 16.95 10.02
CA SER A 389 10.67 16.88 11.29
C SER A 389 10.11 15.48 11.50
N TYR A 390 10.12 15.03 12.76
CA TYR A 390 9.51 13.78 13.22
C TYR A 390 7.97 13.68 12.94
N ASP A 391 7.38 14.67 12.26
CA ASP A 391 6.01 15.13 12.41
C ASP A 391 5.23 15.42 11.10
N SER A 392 5.72 15.09 9.88
CA SER A 392 4.78 14.93 8.75
C SER A 392 4.19 13.51 8.79
N PRO A 393 2.96 13.31 9.31
CA PRO A 393 2.43 11.98 9.52
C PRO A 393 1.70 11.56 8.26
N ASP A 394 2.19 10.52 7.60
CA ASP A 394 1.47 9.84 6.53
C ASP A 394 0.07 9.43 7.00
N ARG A 395 -0.90 10.31 6.72
CA ARG A 395 -2.28 10.17 7.20
C ARG A 395 -2.99 8.98 6.58
N LEU A 396 -2.59 8.58 5.37
CA LEU A 396 -3.16 7.41 4.72
C LEU A 396 -2.68 6.14 5.43
N LEU A 397 -1.38 6.05 5.71
CA LEU A 397 -0.80 4.96 6.49
C LEU A 397 -1.39 4.90 7.90
N ASP A 398 -1.61 6.04 8.55
CA ASP A 398 -2.27 6.09 9.85
C ASP A 398 -3.67 5.47 9.79
N SER A 399 -4.46 5.79 8.76
CA SER A 399 -5.81 5.25 8.59
C SER A 399 -5.81 3.75 8.34
N LEU A 400 -4.84 3.25 7.58
CA LEU A 400 -4.67 1.81 7.36
C LEU A 400 -4.30 1.10 8.65
N CYS A 401 -3.36 1.64 9.44
CA CYS A 401 -2.99 1.09 10.74
C CYS A 401 -4.15 1.14 11.75
N GLN A 402 -4.94 2.22 11.74
CA GLN A 402 -6.11 2.38 12.59
C GLN A 402 -7.22 1.40 12.22
N PHE A 403 -7.48 1.20 10.93
CA PHE A 403 -8.43 0.18 10.51
C PHE A 403 -7.96 -1.22 10.92
N ASP A 404 -6.69 -1.56 10.69
CA ASP A 404 -6.13 -2.86 11.03
C ASP A 404 -6.29 -3.21 12.52
N ILE A 405 -5.98 -2.27 13.42
CA ILE A 405 -6.11 -2.54 14.86
C ILE A 405 -7.58 -2.65 15.29
N LEU A 406 -8.49 -1.89 14.66
CA LEU A 406 -9.92 -1.99 14.92
C LEU A 406 -10.49 -3.29 14.37
N TYR A 407 -10.04 -3.75 13.20
CA TYR A 407 -10.32 -5.08 12.67
C TYR A 407 -9.97 -6.15 13.69
N CYS A 408 -8.77 -6.08 14.26
CA CYS A 408 -8.34 -7.03 15.29
C CYS A 408 -9.23 -6.98 16.52
N LEU A 409 -9.59 -5.78 16.98
CA LEU A 409 -10.47 -5.59 18.13
C LEU A 409 -11.87 -6.15 17.90
N VAL A 410 -12.44 -5.91 16.72
CA VAL A 410 -13.76 -6.42 16.33
C VAL A 410 -13.77 -7.95 16.34
N VAL A 411 -12.79 -8.60 15.70
CA VAL A 411 -12.68 -10.07 15.71
C VAL A 411 -12.44 -10.60 17.13
N ALA A 412 -11.58 -9.96 17.91
CA ALA A 412 -11.27 -10.40 19.26
C ALA A 412 -12.48 -10.26 20.21
N ALA A 413 -13.34 -9.26 20.02
CA ALA A 413 -14.50 -9.02 20.87
C ALA A 413 -15.72 -9.88 20.46
N GLU A 414 -16.05 -9.89 19.17
CA GLU A 414 -17.32 -10.41 18.61
C GLU A 414 -17.15 -11.56 17.60
N GLY A 415 -15.94 -12.01 17.31
CA GLY A 415 -15.71 -13.16 16.43
C GLY A 415 -16.35 -14.44 16.97
N GLY A 416 -17.23 -15.05 16.17
CA GLY A 416 -17.97 -16.27 16.54
C GLY A 416 -17.36 -17.60 16.05
N HIS A 417 -16.31 -17.55 15.22
CA HIS A 417 -15.68 -18.72 14.61
C HIS A 417 -14.17 -18.77 14.91
N HIS A 418 -13.44 -19.68 14.25
CA HIS A 418 -12.01 -19.87 14.47
C HIS A 418 -11.16 -18.75 13.85
N GLY A 419 -9.85 -18.83 14.07
CA GLY A 419 -8.87 -17.91 13.48
C GLY A 419 -8.98 -16.51 14.02
N GLY A 420 -8.24 -16.22 15.09
CA GLY A 420 -8.06 -14.86 15.58
C GLY A 420 -7.45 -13.95 14.51
N ALA A 421 -7.68 -12.65 14.64
CA ALA A 421 -7.10 -11.64 13.77
C ALA A 421 -5.58 -11.55 13.93
N TYR A 422 -4.92 -10.94 12.94
CA TYR A 422 -3.49 -10.67 12.97
C TYR A 422 -3.24 -9.17 12.83
N PRO A 423 -2.57 -8.53 13.81
CA PRO A 423 -2.34 -7.09 13.80
C PRO A 423 -1.18 -6.75 12.86
N ALA A 424 -1.46 -6.56 11.58
CA ALA A 424 -0.43 -6.17 10.59
C ALA A 424 0.17 -4.79 10.91
N SER A 425 -0.60 -3.93 11.58
CA SER A 425 -0.17 -2.65 12.12
C SER A 425 0.99 -2.74 13.13
N SER A 426 1.27 -3.93 13.68
CA SER A 426 2.42 -4.17 14.59
C SER A 426 3.79 -4.01 13.93
N ALA A 427 3.84 -4.04 12.59
CA ALA A 427 5.03 -3.71 11.81
C ALA A 427 5.33 -2.21 11.73
N PHE A 428 4.39 -1.37 12.14
CA PHE A 428 4.45 0.09 12.09
C PHE A 428 4.42 0.69 13.50
N ARG A 429 4.72 1.99 13.63
CA ARG A 429 4.66 2.73 14.89
C ARG A 429 3.31 2.61 15.57
N GLN A 430 3.29 2.20 16.83
CA GLN A 430 2.06 2.08 17.62
C GLN A 430 1.29 3.41 17.69
N GLU A 431 2.00 4.54 17.63
CA GLU A 431 1.40 5.88 17.57
C GLU A 431 0.43 6.06 16.39
N ARG A 432 0.60 5.31 15.28
CA ARG A 432 -0.32 5.37 14.14
C ARG A 432 -1.69 4.76 14.48
N ALA A 433 -1.68 3.65 15.22
CA ALA A 433 -2.86 2.88 15.60
C ALA A 433 -3.53 3.37 16.91
N ASN A 434 -2.76 3.91 17.85
CA ASN A 434 -3.21 4.35 19.18
C ASN A 434 -4.41 5.32 19.18
N PRO A 435 -4.54 6.28 18.25
CA PRO A 435 -5.70 7.16 18.19
C PRO A 435 -7.03 6.42 18.06
N ALA A 436 -7.06 5.30 17.30
CA ALA A 436 -8.28 4.51 17.12
C ALA A 436 -8.71 3.82 18.43
N LEU A 437 -7.77 3.18 19.13
CA LEU A 437 -8.06 2.55 20.43
C LEU A 437 -8.47 3.59 21.48
N SER A 438 -7.80 4.75 21.48
CA SER A 438 -8.14 5.88 22.36
C SER A 438 -9.55 6.40 22.11
N LEU A 439 -9.99 6.43 20.85
CA LEU A 439 -11.33 6.87 20.49
C LEU A 439 -12.40 5.87 20.97
N VAL A 440 -12.16 4.56 20.79
CA VAL A 440 -13.05 3.50 21.28
C VAL A 440 -13.27 3.62 22.80
N VAL A 441 -12.22 3.81 23.60
CA VAL A 441 -12.40 3.90 25.06
C VAL A 441 -13.04 5.22 25.52
N SER A 442 -12.76 6.32 24.82
CA SER A 442 -13.24 7.66 25.19
C SER A 442 -14.68 7.94 24.75
N ASN A 443 -15.22 7.20 23.76
CA ASN A 443 -16.55 7.45 23.20
C ASN A 443 -17.43 6.19 23.20
N ALA A 444 -18.48 6.20 24.03
CA ALA A 444 -19.42 5.08 24.13
C ALA A 444 -20.30 4.88 22.89
N GLU A 445 -20.54 5.92 22.08
CA GLU A 445 -21.28 5.78 20.81
C GLU A 445 -20.45 5.00 19.80
N VAL A 446 -19.16 5.34 19.68
CA VAL A 446 -18.20 4.61 18.84
C VAL A 446 -18.16 3.13 19.24
N ARG A 447 -18.12 2.82 20.54
CA ARG A 447 -18.17 1.42 21.01
C ARG A 447 -19.46 0.72 20.63
N ARG A 448 -20.61 1.38 20.81
CA ARG A 448 -21.91 0.77 20.50
C ARG A 448 -22.09 0.50 19.01
N GLU A 449 -21.54 1.35 18.14
CA GLU A 449 -21.61 1.13 16.70
C GLU A 449 -20.60 0.08 16.22
N LEU A 450 -19.37 0.10 16.75
CA LEU A 450 -18.32 -0.82 16.35
C LEU A 450 -18.49 -2.23 16.94
N LEU A 451 -18.95 -2.29 18.20
CA LEU A 451 -19.02 -3.49 19.03
C LEU A 451 -20.39 -3.60 19.74
N PRO A 452 -21.51 -3.66 18.99
CA PRO A 452 -22.87 -3.64 19.54
C PRO A 452 -23.22 -4.84 20.43
N GLU A 453 -22.53 -5.97 20.28
CA GLU A 453 -22.79 -7.22 20.99
C GLU A 453 -21.89 -7.37 22.25
N SER A 454 -20.97 -6.43 22.47
CA SER A 454 -19.99 -6.48 23.55
C SER A 454 -20.18 -5.36 24.59
N GLY A 455 -20.28 -5.75 25.86
CA GLY A 455 -20.20 -4.79 26.98
C GLY A 455 -18.76 -4.33 27.27
N ASP A 456 -18.60 -3.24 28.03
CA ASP A 456 -17.29 -2.63 28.32
C ASP A 456 -16.24 -3.61 28.88
N ALA A 457 -16.64 -4.60 29.68
CA ALA A 457 -15.74 -5.64 30.20
C ALA A 457 -15.18 -6.54 29.10
N ARG A 458 -16.03 -6.95 28.14
CA ARG A 458 -15.60 -7.76 26.98
C ARG A 458 -14.70 -6.95 26.05
N VAL A 459 -15.04 -5.68 25.81
CA VAL A 459 -14.21 -4.76 25.03
C VAL A 459 -12.83 -4.56 25.68
N ALA A 460 -12.78 -4.35 27.00
CA ALA A 460 -11.54 -4.22 27.74
C ALA A 460 -10.69 -5.51 27.68
N GLN A 461 -11.31 -6.69 27.75
CA GLN A 461 -10.63 -7.96 27.55
C GLN A 461 -10.01 -8.07 26.14
N ALA A 462 -10.83 -7.89 25.11
CA ALA A 462 -10.40 -7.98 23.71
C ALA A 462 -9.28 -6.98 23.40
N MET A 463 -9.38 -5.75 23.92
CA MET A 463 -8.37 -4.72 23.73
C MET A 463 -7.01 -5.11 24.33
N HIS A 464 -7.01 -5.73 25.52
CA HIS A 464 -5.77 -6.25 26.10
C HIS A 464 -5.18 -7.41 25.29
N GLU A 465 -6.01 -8.36 24.86
CA GLU A 465 -5.59 -9.49 24.02
C GLU A 465 -4.96 -9.01 22.71
N VAL A 466 -5.58 -8.04 22.04
CA VAL A 466 -5.06 -7.44 20.80
C VAL A 466 -3.75 -6.68 21.04
N LEU A 467 -3.65 -5.91 22.12
CA LEU A 467 -2.42 -5.17 22.45
C LEU A 467 -1.24 -6.11 22.78
N GLU A 468 -1.47 -7.17 23.56
CA GLU A 468 -0.41 -8.15 23.83
C GLU A 468 -0.03 -8.92 22.55
N LEU A 469 -1.00 -9.30 21.72
CA LEU A 469 -0.71 -9.94 20.44
C LEU A 469 0.12 -9.03 19.52
N ALA A 470 -0.26 -7.76 19.37
CA ALA A 470 0.46 -6.80 18.55
C ALA A 470 1.88 -6.56 19.08
N LYS A 471 2.03 -6.46 20.40
CA LYS A 471 3.34 -6.36 21.04
C LYS A 471 4.19 -7.60 20.78
N GLU A 472 3.66 -8.81 20.97
CA GLU A 472 4.37 -10.08 20.68
C GLU A 472 4.80 -10.17 19.21
N GLN A 473 3.91 -9.81 18.27
CA GLN A 473 4.27 -9.77 16.85
C GLN A 473 5.38 -8.76 16.61
N SER A 474 5.27 -7.54 17.15
CA SER A 474 6.32 -6.52 17.04
C SER A 474 7.67 -7.01 17.59
N MET A 475 7.69 -7.81 18.66
CA MET A 475 8.94 -8.42 19.15
C MET A 475 9.55 -9.43 18.17
N LYS A 476 8.70 -10.28 17.57
CA LYS A 476 9.13 -11.32 16.63
C LYS A 476 9.70 -10.73 15.35
N LEU A 477 9.29 -9.51 14.99
CA LEU A 477 9.79 -8.78 13.83
C LEU A 477 11.24 -8.29 13.97
N GLN A 478 11.94 -8.59 15.09
CA GLN A 478 13.39 -8.46 15.33
C GLN A 478 14.09 -7.10 15.11
N PHE A 479 13.43 -6.09 14.56
CA PHE A 479 14.04 -4.76 14.37
C PHE A 479 13.56 -3.78 15.43
N GLN A 480 14.51 -3.25 16.20
CA GLN A 480 14.26 -2.21 17.19
C GLN A 480 14.03 -0.87 16.48
N LEU A 481 12.86 -0.68 15.87
CA LEU A 481 12.23 0.63 15.95
C LEU A 481 12.16 0.96 17.44
N PRO A 482 12.82 2.02 17.93
CA PRO A 482 12.91 2.26 19.37
C PRO A 482 11.50 2.34 19.98
N ASN A 483 11.13 1.29 20.71
CA ASN A 483 9.89 1.17 21.46
C ASN A 483 8.57 1.12 20.65
N ASN A 484 8.60 0.59 19.42
CA ASN A 484 7.46 0.63 18.49
C ASN A 484 6.10 0.22 19.06
N TRP A 485 5.99 -0.94 19.74
CA TRP A 485 4.78 -1.39 20.46
C TRP A 485 5.07 -1.73 21.94
N TRP A 486 6.17 -1.18 22.45
CA TRP A 486 6.64 -1.36 23.83
C TRP A 486 6.22 -0.19 24.72
N ARG A 487 5.81 0.91 24.10
CA ARG A 487 5.27 2.07 24.80
C ARG A 487 3.97 1.68 25.47
N ARG A 488 3.75 2.23 26.67
CA ARG A 488 2.43 2.13 27.28
C ARG A 488 1.41 2.71 26.29
N PRO A 489 0.31 2.00 26.00
CA PRO A 489 -0.83 2.59 25.32
C PRO A 489 -1.23 3.90 26.00
N SER A 490 -1.99 4.73 25.30
CA SER A 490 -2.52 5.97 25.85
C SER A 490 -3.17 5.74 27.23
N GLN A 491 -2.98 6.70 28.12
CA GLN A 491 -3.34 6.55 29.54
C GLN A 491 -4.83 6.18 29.73
N ASN A 492 -5.72 6.75 28.91
CA ASN A 492 -7.15 6.43 28.92
C ASN A 492 -7.44 4.97 28.54
N VAL A 493 -6.68 4.38 27.61
CA VAL A 493 -6.79 2.96 27.23
C VAL A 493 -6.38 2.07 28.41
N VAL A 494 -5.25 2.39 29.05
CA VAL A 494 -4.77 1.65 30.23
C VAL A 494 -5.77 1.73 31.37
N GLU A 495 -6.34 2.90 31.65
CA GLU A 495 -7.34 3.11 32.69
C GLU A 495 -8.65 2.37 32.38
N PHE A 496 -9.10 2.38 31.13
CA PHE A 496 -10.29 1.63 30.71
C PHE A 496 -10.10 0.13 30.92
N ILE A 497 -8.96 -0.43 30.48
CA ILE A 497 -8.64 -1.85 30.67
C ILE A 497 -8.65 -2.21 32.15
N LYS A 498 -7.94 -1.43 33.00
CA LYS A 498 -7.89 -1.67 34.45
C LYS A 498 -9.27 -1.60 35.11
N LYS A 499 -10.05 -0.58 34.76
CA LYS A 499 -11.38 -0.34 35.33
C LYS A 499 -12.36 -1.48 35.02
N HIS A 500 -12.30 -2.03 33.81
CA HIS A 500 -13.32 -2.93 33.29
C HIS A 500 -12.90 -4.41 33.23
N GLN A 501 -11.61 -4.75 33.30
CA GLN A 501 -11.15 -6.13 33.52
C GLN A 501 -11.17 -6.55 35.00
N GLY A 502 -11.11 -5.59 35.93
CA GLY A 502 -10.93 -5.85 37.35
C GLY A 502 -9.51 -6.30 37.71
N ASP A 503 -9.10 -6.14 38.97
CA ASP A 503 -7.84 -6.68 39.48
C ASP A 503 -7.88 -8.21 39.34
N ARG A 504 -7.19 -8.75 38.33
CA ARG A 504 -6.85 -10.17 38.29
C ARG A 504 -5.92 -10.45 39.48
N ARG A 505 -6.46 -11.02 40.55
CA ARG A 505 -5.69 -11.74 41.56
C ARG A 505 -5.22 -13.07 41.01
#